data_AF-A0A6M3J5W2-F1
#
_entry.id   AF-A0A6M3J5W2-F1
#
_cell.length_a   1.000
_cell.length_b   1.000
_cell.length_c   1.000
_cell.angle_alpha   90.00
_cell.angle_beta   90.00
_cell.angle_gamma   90.00
#
_symmetry.space_group_name_H-M   'P 1'
#
loop_
_entity.id
_entity.type
_entity.pdbx_description
1 polymer ?
#
loop_
_entity_poly.entity_id
_entity_poly.type
_entity_poly.pdbx_seq_one_letter_code
_entity_poly.pdbx_strand_id
1 'polypeptide(L)' 'MPQSFENCVKQGGRVRTKTLKGGKYMHICFKGGKSFAGEVKESKGTASFLEKK' A
#
# COMPACT_ATOMS: atom_id res chain seq x y z
N MET A 1 -7.91 -4.14 6.68
CA MET A 1 -7.93 -3.61 5.29
C MET A 1 -9.06 -2.61 5.15
N PRO A 2 -8.86 -1.41 4.56
CA PRO A 2 -9.90 -0.39 4.47
C PRO A 2 -11.05 -0.84 3.55
N GLN A 3 -12.30 -0.62 3.98
CA GLN A 3 -13.49 -1.08 3.24
C GLN A 3 -13.57 -0.48 1.82
N SER A 4 -13.12 0.76 1.64
CA SER A 4 -13.06 1.43 0.35
C SER A 4 -12.05 0.80 -0.62
N PHE A 5 -10.90 0.36 -0.11
CA PHE A 5 -9.91 -0.38 -0.88
C PHE A 5 -10.45 -1.75 -1.26
N GLU A 6 -11.00 -2.50 -0.30
CA GLU A 6 -11.57 -3.83 -0.55
C GLU A 6 -12.68 -3.80 -1.60
N ASN A 7 -13.58 -2.82 -1.50
CA ASN A 7 -14.64 -2.60 -2.50
C ASN A 7 -14.07 -2.28 -3.88
N CYS A 8 -13.02 -1.46 -3.98
CA CYS A 8 -12.36 -1.19 -5.25
C CYS A 8 -11.75 -2.47 -5.86
N VAL A 9 -11.12 -3.31 -5.05
CA VAL A 9 -10.55 -4.59 -5.49
C VAL A 9 -11.63 -5.56 -5.96
N LYS A 10 -12.69 -5.77 -5.16
CA LYS A 10 -13.83 -6.64 -5.51
C LYS A 10 -14.51 -6.22 -6.80
N GLN A 11 -14.53 -4.93 -7.05
CA GLN A 11 -15.10 -4.33 -8.24
C GLN A 11 -14.17 -4.37 -9.47
N GLY A 12 -13.02 -5.06 -9.41
CA GLY A 12 -12.08 -5.20 -10.53
C GLY A 12 -11.17 -3.99 -10.75
N GLY A 13 -10.95 -3.16 -9.73
CA GLY A 13 -10.02 -2.05 -9.80
C GLY A 13 -8.56 -2.50 -9.93
N ARG A 14 -7.72 -1.67 -10.55
CA ARG A 14 -6.30 -1.94 -10.74
C ARG A 14 -5.54 -1.67 -9.45
N VAL A 15 -4.97 -2.69 -8.83
CA VAL A 15 -4.11 -2.54 -7.64
C VAL A 15 -2.67 -2.27 -8.05
N ARG A 16 -2.03 -1.25 -7.45
CA ARG A 16 -0.59 -1.01 -7.55
C ARG A 16 0.01 -0.95 -6.16
N THR A 17 1.22 -1.49 -6.03
CA THR A 17 2.02 -1.34 -4.81
C THR A 17 2.87 -0.08 -4.94
N LYS A 18 2.82 0.77 -3.93
CA LYS A 18 3.65 1.97 -3.80
C LYS A 18 4.61 1.78 -2.64
N THR A 19 5.90 1.72 -2.94
CA THR A 19 6.95 1.73 -1.92
C THR A 19 7.03 3.12 -1.30
N LEU A 20 7.13 3.16 0.02
CA LEU A 20 7.27 4.35 0.84
C LEU A 20 8.68 4.39 1.46
N LYS A 21 9.06 5.54 2.01
CA LYS A 21 10.33 5.67 2.76
C LYS A 21 10.29 4.81 4.03
N GLY A 22 11.46 4.45 4.54
CA GLY A 22 11.60 3.69 5.80
C GLY A 22 11.19 2.22 5.66
N GLY A 23 11.37 1.62 4.49
CA GLY A 23 11.04 0.21 4.27
C GLY A 23 9.53 -0.08 4.31
N LYS A 24 8.68 0.93 4.14
CA LYS A 24 7.22 0.73 4.15
C LYS A 24 6.71 0.59 2.71
N TYR A 25 5.54 0.00 2.54
CA TYR A 25 4.84 -0.05 1.26
C TYR A 25 3.34 0.00 1.50
N MET A 26 2.59 0.44 0.51
CA MET A 26 1.13 0.41 0.57
C MET A 26 0.56 -0.07 -0.75
N HIS A 27 -0.62 -0.67 -0.70
CA HIS A 27 -1.38 -0.95 -1.91
C HIS A 27 -2.34 0.21 -2.18
N ILE A 28 -2.51 0.57 -3.44
CA ILE A 28 -3.46 1.59 -3.88
C ILE A 28 -4.28 0.97 -5.01
N CYS A 29 -5.60 0.98 -4.87
CA CYS A 29 -6.53 0.50 -5.88
C CYS A 29 -7.05 1.67 -6.71
N PHE A 30 -6.99 1.56 -8.04
CA PHE A 30 -7.42 2.59 -8.98
C PHE A 30 -8.64 2.09 -9.75
N LYS A 31 -9.74 2.85 -9.74
CA LYS A 31 -10.94 2.54 -10.52
C LYS A 31 -11.64 3.84 -10.93
N GLY A 32 -11.94 3.98 -12.22
CA GLY A 32 -12.72 5.10 -12.75
C GLY A 32 -12.14 6.49 -12.43
N GLY A 33 -10.82 6.65 -12.51
CA GLY A 33 -10.13 7.91 -12.18
C GLY A 33 -9.98 8.20 -10.68
N LYS A 34 -10.55 7.37 -9.80
CA LYS A 34 -10.39 7.47 -8.34
C LYS A 34 -9.33 6.51 -7.83
N SER A 35 -8.63 6.91 -6.78
CA SER A 35 -7.65 6.08 -6.08
C SER A 35 -8.08 5.83 -4.64
N PHE A 36 -8.03 4.56 -4.22
CA PHE A 36 -8.38 4.10 -2.88
C PHE A 36 -7.14 3.54 -2.21
N ALA A 37 -6.72 4.14 -1.10
CA ALA A 37 -5.55 3.71 -0.35
C ALA A 37 -5.86 2.46 0.50
N GLY A 38 -5.01 1.46 0.40
CA GLY A 38 -4.96 0.32 1.31
C GLY A 38 -4.09 0.60 2.52
N GLU A 39 -3.93 -0.41 3.38
CA GLU A 39 -3.06 -0.32 4.56
C GLU A 39 -1.59 -0.15 4.18
N VAL A 40 -0.89 0.66 4.98
CA VAL A 40 0.58 0.75 4.95
C VAL A 40 1.13 -0.46 5.69
N LYS A 41 1.98 -1.23 5.03
CA LYS A 41 2.68 -2.38 5.56
C LYS A 41 4.16 -2.07 5.65
N GLU A 42 4.80 -2.65 6.64
CA GLU A 42 6.26 -2.61 6.76
C GLU A 42 6.84 -3.78 5.97
N SER A 43 7.77 -3.49 5.07
CA SER A 43 8.54 -4.51 4.38
C SER A 43 9.53 -5.08 5.38
N LYS A 44 9.44 -6.39 5.62
CA LYS A 44 10.35 -7.12 6.52
C LYS A 44 11.82 -7.13 6.04
N GLY A 45 12.15 -6.44 4.95
CA GLY A 45 13.49 -6.41 4.36
C GLY A 45 14.44 -5.33 4.87
N THR A 46 13.97 -4.27 5.54
CA THR A 46 14.84 -3.12 5.89
C THR A 46 14.37 -2.35 7.13
N ALA A 47 13.84 -3.02 8.15
CA ALA A 47 13.56 -2.38 9.45
C ALA A 47 14.74 -2.48 10.43
N SER A 48 15.83 -3.19 10.09
CA SER A 48 16.86 -3.56 11.07
C SER A 48 18.24 -2.91 10.86
N PHE A 49 18.40 -1.92 9.97
CA PHE A 49 19.76 -1.39 9.66
C PHE A 49 19.94 0.14 9.70
N LEU A 50 18.92 0.94 10.01
CA LEU A 50 19.04 2.42 9.93
C LEU A 50 18.75 3.18 11.24
N GLU A 51 18.91 2.55 12.41
CA GLU A 51 18.84 3.23 13.72
C GLU A 51 20.18 3.21 14.50
N LYS A 52 21.30 2.85 13.85
CA LYS A 52 22.64 2.96 14.45
C LYS A 52 23.55 3.84 13.60
N LYS A 53 23.43 5.15 13.73
CA LYS A 53 24.52 6.06 13.39
C LYS A 53 24.49 7.33 14.23
#